data_AF-O66760-F1
#
_entry.id   AF-O66760-F1
#
_cell.length_a   1.000
_cell.length_b   1.000
_cell.length_c   1.000
_cell.angle_alpha   90.00
_cell.angle_beta   90.00
_cell.angle_gamma   90.00
#
_symmetry.space_group_name_H-M   'P 1'
#
loop_
_entity.id
_entity.type
_entity.pdbx_description
1 polymer ?
#
loop_
_entity_poly.entity_id
_entity_poly.type
_entity_poly.pdbx_seq_one_letter_code
_entity_poly.pdbx_strand_id
1 'polypeptide(L)'
;MGTLRKLLNALFLCLWDAFRYDYSYHASALTLQLLLVLAPLIVFLAALSSYLGFIKLDLLEEVLREHFPKQTHAVIAEILKAKEQGKTASLISLLVSYFFSVNFVKKIAKSLSYVVERKKRDVHEVFFWVGFPILLVLFSFVTGMSFYVSILLKTYFKGIGFLSNLASSLPLLFLVISLYWSFIKINRKISLLISSFLVYFFASLLQYIFTLYTVYVFKGSVLYGSLSTIVLFFLWLNFNFLLFLVGARFIERYESS
;
A
#
# COMPACT_ATOMS: atom_id res chain seq x y z
N MET A 1 -8.52 -13.60 30.37
CA MET A 1 -9.90 -13.36 29.91
C MET A 1 -10.20 -11.90 29.51
N GLY A 2 -9.56 -10.88 30.11
CA GLY A 2 -9.84 -9.48 29.78
C GLY A 2 -9.38 -8.98 28.40
N THR A 3 -8.27 -9.50 27.84
CA THR A 3 -7.68 -8.99 26.59
C THR A 3 -8.50 -9.33 25.36
N LEU A 4 -9.03 -10.56 25.24
CA LEU A 4 -9.82 -10.98 24.09
C LEU A 4 -11.16 -10.23 24.03
N ARG A 5 -11.83 -10.04 25.17
CA ARG A 5 -13.05 -9.23 25.26
C ARG A 5 -12.79 -7.77 24.89
N LYS A 6 -11.68 -7.19 25.34
CA LYS A 6 -11.26 -5.85 24.93
C LYS A 6 -11.05 -5.76 23.41
N LEU A 7 -10.40 -6.76 22.83
CA LEU A 7 -10.15 -6.87 21.38
C LEU A 7 -11.46 -6.91 20.58
N LEU A 8 -12.38 -7.81 20.95
CA LEU A 8 -13.67 -7.95 20.28
C LEU A 8 -14.54 -6.71 20.44
N ASN A 9 -14.59 -6.12 21.64
CA ASN A 9 -15.31 -4.88 21.86
C ASN A 9 -14.74 -3.73 21.04
N ALA A 10 -13.40 -3.60 20.98
CA ALA A 10 -12.75 -2.57 20.18
C ALA A 10 -13.01 -2.76 18.67
N LEU A 11 -13.01 -4.01 18.18
CA LEU A 11 -13.37 -4.34 16.80
C LEU A 11 -14.83 -4.00 16.48
N PHE A 12 -15.76 -4.37 17.36
CA PHE A 12 -17.17 -4.07 17.16
C PHE A 12 -17.42 -2.55 17.16
N LEU A 13 -16.85 -1.85 18.13
CA LEU A 13 -16.98 -0.40 18.24
C LEU A 13 -16.33 0.34 17.07
N CYS A 14 -15.18 -0.12 16.55
CA CYS A 14 -14.56 0.54 15.40
C CYS A 14 -15.35 0.34 14.10
N LEU A 15 -15.99 -0.82 13.91
CA LEU A 15 -16.90 -1.04 12.79
C LEU A 15 -18.16 -0.18 12.93
N TRP A 16 -18.74 -0.12 14.13
CA TRP A 16 -19.89 0.75 14.40
C TRP A 16 -19.55 2.24 14.16
N ASP A 17 -18.38 2.69 14.63
CA ASP A 17 -17.87 4.03 14.37
C ASP A 17 -17.69 4.27 12.87
N ALA A 18 -17.22 3.29 12.11
CA ALA A 18 -17.00 3.44 10.67
C ALA A 18 -18.28 3.71 9.89
N PHE A 19 -19.39 3.09 10.29
CA PHE A 19 -20.71 3.38 9.74
C PHE A 19 -21.29 4.68 10.28
N ARG A 20 -21.12 4.96 11.58
CA ARG A 20 -21.70 6.16 12.22
C ARG A 20 -21.06 7.46 11.76
N TYR A 21 -19.75 7.44 11.52
CA TYR A 21 -18.95 8.63 11.15
C TYR A 21 -18.56 8.62 9.67
N ASP A 22 -19.22 7.81 8.84
CA ASP A 22 -19.04 7.78 7.38
C ASP A 22 -17.58 7.72 6.92
N TYR A 23 -16.78 6.81 7.50
CA TYR A 23 -15.37 6.66 7.08
C TYR A 23 -15.22 6.30 5.60
N SER A 24 -16.28 5.76 5.00
CA SER A 24 -16.42 5.53 3.55
C SER A 24 -16.22 6.81 2.73
N TYR A 25 -16.67 7.97 3.22
CA TYR A 25 -16.45 9.26 2.53
C TYR A 25 -14.96 9.59 2.45
N HIS A 26 -14.23 9.44 3.56
CA HIS A 26 -12.78 9.67 3.60
C HIS A 26 -12.00 8.61 2.81
N ALA A 27 -12.44 7.36 2.81
CA ALA A 27 -11.86 6.30 1.99
C ALA A 27 -12.02 6.58 0.50
N SER A 28 -13.20 7.08 0.09
CA SER A 28 -13.48 7.50 -1.29
C SER A 28 -12.62 8.68 -1.71
N ALA A 29 -12.47 9.69 -0.85
CA ALA A 29 -11.60 10.84 -1.10
C ALA A 29 -10.13 10.42 -1.27
N LEU A 30 -9.64 9.50 -0.43
CA LEU A 30 -8.28 8.95 -0.56
C LEU A 30 -8.12 8.15 -1.86
N THR A 31 -9.13 7.39 -2.27
CA THR A 31 -9.13 6.62 -3.52
C THR A 31 -8.98 7.54 -4.73
N LEU A 32 -9.78 8.60 -4.80
CA LEU A 32 -9.71 9.58 -5.89
C LEU A 32 -8.36 10.33 -5.87
N GLN A 33 -7.88 10.70 -4.69
CA GLN A 33 -6.59 11.37 -4.57
C GLN A 33 -5.43 10.46 -4.97
N LEU A 34 -5.47 9.17 -4.62
CA LEU A 34 -4.47 8.20 -5.05
C LEU A 34 -4.47 8.10 -6.57
N LEU A 35 -5.64 8.05 -7.21
CA LEU A 35 -5.75 7.96 -8.67
C LEU A 35 -5.12 9.17 -9.37
N LEU A 36 -5.39 10.38 -8.87
CA LEU A 36 -4.81 11.62 -9.39
C LEU A 36 -3.29 11.66 -9.22
N VAL A 37 -2.77 11.04 -8.16
CA VAL A 37 -1.35 11.03 -7.84
C VAL A 37 -0.63 9.81 -8.43
N LEU A 38 -1.35 8.82 -8.95
CA LEU A 38 -0.77 7.59 -9.46
C LEU A 38 0.20 7.85 -10.63
N ALA A 39 -0.21 8.65 -11.61
CA ALA A 39 0.64 9.04 -12.73
C ALA A 39 1.92 9.81 -12.29
N PRO A 40 1.83 10.92 -11.54
CA PRO A 40 3.03 11.60 -11.07
C PRO A 40 3.89 10.74 -10.15
N LEU A 41 3.29 9.87 -9.33
CA LEU A 41 4.04 8.96 -8.46
C LEU A 41 4.83 7.94 -9.27
N ILE A 42 4.28 7.40 -10.36
CA ILE A 42 5.03 6.54 -11.29
C ILE A 42 6.21 7.30 -11.91
N VAL A 43 5.99 8.53 -12.39
CA VAL A 43 7.06 9.36 -12.97
C VAL A 43 8.15 9.64 -11.93
N PHE A 44 7.77 9.97 -10.70
CA PHE A 44 8.69 10.19 -9.60
C PHE A 44 9.50 8.95 -9.27
N LEU A 45 8.86 7.78 -9.13
CA LEU A 45 9.54 6.51 -8.87
C LEU A 45 10.48 6.12 -10.02
N ALA A 46 10.05 6.29 -11.27
CA ALA A 46 10.87 6.00 -12.45
C ALA A 46 12.14 6.86 -12.49
N ALA A 47 12.01 8.16 -12.28
CA ALA A 47 13.14 9.06 -12.19
C ALA A 47 14.03 8.77 -10.97
N LEU A 48 13.45 8.53 -9.79
CA LEU A 48 14.22 8.16 -8.59
C LEU A 48 15.05 6.89 -8.85
N SER A 49 14.47 5.90 -9.54
CA SER A 49 15.17 4.67 -9.92
C SER A 49 16.29 4.88 -10.93
N SER A 50 16.19 5.89 -11.80
CA SER A 50 17.23 6.22 -12.78
C SER A 50 18.41 6.94 -12.11
N TYR A 51 18.15 7.81 -11.13
CA TYR A 51 19.18 8.52 -10.37
C TYR A 51 19.92 7.64 -9.36
N LEU A 52 19.23 6.72 -8.68
CA LEU A 52 19.85 5.92 -7.63
C LEU A 52 20.94 4.95 -8.16
N GLY A 53 21.03 4.71 -9.48
CA GLY A 53 22.18 4.05 -10.12
C GLY A 53 22.45 2.59 -9.70
N PHE A 54 21.78 2.06 -8.68
CA PHE A 54 22.07 0.76 -8.06
C PHE A 54 21.83 -0.45 -8.96
N ILE A 55 21.22 -0.26 -10.13
CA ILE A 55 20.82 -1.33 -11.01
C ILE A 55 21.40 -1.10 -12.40
N LYS A 56 22.52 -1.76 -12.71
CA LYS A 56 22.95 -1.97 -14.09
C LYS A 56 21.83 -2.74 -14.80
N LEU A 57 21.29 -2.16 -15.87
CA LEU A 57 20.09 -2.68 -16.54
C LEU A 57 20.29 -4.11 -17.04
N ASP A 58 21.49 -4.40 -17.55
CA ASP A 58 21.84 -5.69 -18.14
C ASP A 58 21.74 -6.84 -17.11
N LEU A 59 22.30 -6.63 -15.91
CA LEU A 59 22.24 -7.62 -14.83
C LEU A 59 20.81 -7.83 -14.32
N LEU A 60 20.01 -6.76 -14.27
CA LEU A 60 18.61 -6.89 -13.86
C LEU A 60 17.82 -7.66 -14.92
N GLU A 61 18.01 -7.36 -16.19
CA GLU A 61 17.31 -8.05 -17.27
C GLU A 61 17.66 -9.54 -17.31
N GLU A 62 18.94 -9.90 -17.13
CA GLU A 62 19.39 -11.30 -17.09
C GLU A 62 18.77 -12.06 -15.90
N VAL A 63 18.88 -11.51 -14.68
CA VAL A 63 18.29 -12.12 -13.48
C VAL A 63 16.77 -12.22 -13.59
N LEU A 64 16.11 -11.18 -14.11
CA LEU A 64 14.66 -11.17 -14.29
C LEU A 64 14.23 -12.17 -15.36
N ARG A 65 14.97 -12.32 -16.46
CA ARG A 65 14.64 -13.29 -17.51
C ARG A 65 14.79 -14.73 -17.05
N GLU A 66 15.78 -15.01 -16.22
CA GLU A 66 16.05 -16.35 -15.70
C GLU A 66 15.02 -16.78 -14.64
N HIS A 67 14.54 -15.84 -13.81
CA HIS A 67 13.68 -16.16 -12.67
C HIS A 67 12.19 -15.88 -12.88
N PHE A 68 11.81 -15.03 -13.84
CA PHE A 68 10.40 -14.67 -14.06
C PHE A 68 9.76 -15.42 -15.22
N PRO A 69 8.48 -15.82 -15.09
CA PRO A 69 7.73 -16.45 -16.18
C PRO A 69 7.58 -15.48 -17.36
N LYS A 70 7.44 -16.04 -18.57
CA LYS A 70 7.38 -15.24 -19.82
C LYS A 70 6.36 -14.11 -19.82
N GLN A 71 5.27 -14.24 -19.06
CA GLN A 71 4.24 -13.20 -18.90
C GLN A 71 4.78 -11.91 -18.27
N THR A 72 5.82 -11.99 -17.43
CA THR A 72 6.40 -10.83 -16.77
C THR A 72 7.35 -10.06 -17.68
N HIS A 73 7.88 -10.65 -18.77
CA HIS A 73 8.83 -9.96 -19.65
C HIS A 73 8.23 -8.69 -20.27
N ALA A 74 6.93 -8.68 -20.60
CA ALA A 74 6.27 -7.49 -21.11
C ALA A 74 6.26 -6.35 -20.07
N VAL A 75 5.97 -6.69 -18.80
CA VAL A 75 5.98 -5.73 -17.69
C VAL A 75 7.40 -5.23 -17.42
N ILE A 76 8.40 -6.12 -17.48
CA ILE A 76 9.81 -5.78 -17.31
C ILE A 76 10.28 -4.83 -18.41
N ALA A 77 9.96 -5.12 -19.68
CA ALA A 77 10.30 -4.24 -20.80
C ALA A 77 9.65 -2.85 -20.64
N GLU A 78 8.42 -2.78 -20.16
CA GLU A 78 7.74 -1.51 -19.90
C GLU A 78 8.40 -0.74 -18.74
N ILE A 79 8.82 -1.42 -17.67
CA ILE A 79 9.58 -0.82 -16.56
C ILE A 79 10.94 -0.30 -17.04
N LEU A 80 11.65 -1.06 -17.89
CA LEU A 80 12.94 -0.66 -18.45
C LEU A 80 12.79 0.59 -19.34
N LYS A 81 11.78 0.61 -20.22
CA LYS A 81 11.42 1.79 -21.02
C LYS A 81 11.08 2.99 -20.13
N ALA A 82 10.29 2.79 -19.07
CA ALA A 82 9.95 3.85 -18.14
C ALA A 82 11.19 4.42 -17.42
N LYS A 83 12.20 3.60 -17.12
CA LYS A 83 13.47 4.06 -16.53
C LYS A 83 14.29 4.89 -17.52
N GLU A 84 14.37 4.48 -18.78
CA GLU A 84 15.06 5.25 -19.84
C GLU A 84 14.37 6.59 -20.09
N GLN A 85 13.04 6.59 -20.21
CA GLN A 85 12.23 7.80 -20.32
C GLN A 85 12.33 8.65 -19.04
N GLY A 86 12.49 8.01 -17.87
CA GLY A 86 12.71 8.69 -16.59
C GLY A 86 13.99 9.53 -16.56
N LYS A 87 15.02 9.22 -17.37
CA LYS A 87 16.20 10.10 -17.54
C LYS A 87 15.88 11.38 -18.31
N THR A 88 14.88 11.33 -19.19
CA THR A 88 14.37 12.50 -19.94
C THR A 88 13.33 13.31 -19.17
N ALA A 89 12.89 12.83 -18.00
CA ALA A 89 11.95 13.55 -17.16
C ALA A 89 12.53 14.91 -16.78
N SER A 90 11.91 15.98 -17.26
CA SER A 90 12.31 17.36 -16.94
C SER A 90 12.30 17.56 -15.43
N LEU A 91 13.29 18.29 -14.88
CA LEU A 91 13.32 18.68 -13.47
C LEU A 91 11.99 19.27 -12.98
N ILE A 92 11.28 19.99 -13.85
CA ILE A 92 9.96 20.56 -13.55
C ILE A 92 8.94 19.45 -13.31
N SER A 93 8.91 18.41 -14.15
CA SER A 93 8.00 17.27 -13.99
C SER A 93 8.26 16.51 -12.69
N LEU A 94 9.52 16.42 -12.27
CA LEU A 94 9.92 15.82 -11.00
C LEU A 94 9.41 16.64 -9.81
N LEU A 95 9.61 17.96 -9.81
CA LEU A 95 9.14 18.83 -8.74
C LEU A 95 7.61 18.82 -8.62
N VAL A 96 6.90 18.86 -9.75
CA VAL A 96 5.44 18.77 -9.78
C VAL A 96 4.99 17.41 -9.24
N SER A 97 5.59 16.32 -9.70
CA SER A 97 5.23 14.96 -9.26
C SER A 97 5.47 14.74 -7.77
N TYR A 98 6.58 15.27 -7.28
CA TYR A 98 6.92 15.27 -5.87
C TYR A 98 5.91 16.09 -5.03
N PHE A 99 5.54 17.29 -5.49
CA PHE A 99 4.52 18.12 -4.84
C PHE A 99 3.17 17.38 -4.68
N PHE A 100 2.70 16.72 -5.75
CA PHE A 100 1.46 15.93 -5.69
C PHE A 100 1.56 14.74 -4.73
N SER A 101 2.72 14.07 -4.70
CA SER A 101 2.98 12.94 -3.82
C SER A 101 2.99 13.36 -2.34
N VAL A 102 3.64 14.48 -2.01
CA VAL A 102 3.63 15.07 -0.66
C VAL A 102 2.21 15.49 -0.27
N ASN A 103 1.44 16.08 -1.19
CA ASN A 103 0.05 16.47 -0.93
C ASN A 103 -0.84 15.26 -0.62
N PHE A 104 -0.68 14.14 -1.34
CA PHE A 104 -1.41 12.91 -1.04
C PHE A 104 -1.17 12.41 0.38
N VAL A 105 0.08 12.47 0.85
CA VAL A 105 0.44 12.06 2.21
C VAL A 105 -0.16 12.98 3.25
N LYS A 106 -0.19 14.29 2.99
CA LYS A 106 -0.91 15.25 3.84
C LYS A 106 -2.40 14.89 3.93
N LYS A 107 -3.02 14.43 2.83
CA LYS A 107 -4.41 13.94 2.84
C LYS A 107 -4.56 12.66 3.65
N ILE A 108 -3.64 11.69 3.55
CA ILE A 108 -3.63 10.50 4.41
C ILE A 108 -3.58 10.90 5.88
N ALA A 109 -2.63 11.76 6.25
CA ALA A 109 -2.49 12.24 7.63
C ALA A 109 -3.75 12.96 8.12
N LYS A 110 -4.38 13.78 7.26
CA LYS A 110 -5.65 14.45 7.58
C LYS A 110 -6.78 13.44 7.81
N SER A 111 -6.93 12.44 6.93
CA SER A 111 -7.95 11.39 7.09
C SER A 111 -7.71 10.55 8.35
N LEU A 112 -6.46 10.23 8.68
CA LEU A 112 -6.13 9.54 9.94
C LEU A 112 -6.46 10.42 11.15
N SER A 113 -6.17 11.72 11.09
CA SER A 113 -6.48 12.64 12.19
C SER A 113 -7.96 12.85 12.42
N TYR A 114 -8.79 12.68 11.38
CA TYR A 114 -10.24 12.69 11.51
C TYR A 114 -10.74 11.47 12.30
N VAL A 115 -10.14 10.31 12.04
CA VAL A 115 -10.54 9.05 12.69
C VAL A 115 -9.97 8.93 14.11
N VAL A 116 -8.81 9.54 14.36
CA VAL A 116 -8.10 9.47 15.64
C VAL A 116 -8.13 10.83 16.33
N GLU A 117 -9.20 11.12 17.05
CA GLU A 117 -9.46 12.44 17.66
C GLU A 117 -8.45 12.78 18.77
N ARG A 118 -8.13 11.82 19.67
CA ARG A 118 -7.33 12.11 20.87
C ARG A 118 -5.83 11.90 20.71
N LYS A 119 -5.38 11.27 19.62
CA LYS A 119 -4.00 10.76 19.49
C LYS A 119 -3.31 11.18 18.20
N LYS A 120 -3.55 12.42 17.78
CA LYS A 120 -2.78 13.02 16.70
C LYS A 120 -1.32 13.18 17.13
N ARG A 121 -0.40 12.79 16.26
CA ARG A 121 1.02 13.18 16.39
C ARG A 121 1.18 14.55 15.74
N ASP A 122 1.84 15.48 16.44
CA ASP A 122 2.19 16.78 15.86
C ASP A 122 3.36 16.61 14.88
N VAL A 123 3.02 16.17 13.67
CA VAL A 123 3.96 16.11 12.54
C VAL A 123 4.14 17.50 11.96
N HIS A 124 5.37 18.01 12.07
CA HIS A 124 5.77 19.28 11.45
C HIS A 124 5.74 19.17 9.93
N GLU A 125 5.51 20.30 9.24
CA GLU A 125 5.43 20.32 7.78
C GLU A 125 6.69 19.77 7.11
N VAL A 126 7.87 20.01 7.68
CA VAL A 126 9.16 19.49 7.23
C VAL A 126 9.20 17.97 7.15
N PHE A 127 8.48 17.27 8.04
CA PHE A 127 8.41 15.80 8.02
C PHE A 127 7.71 15.28 6.75
N PHE A 128 6.72 16.01 6.23
CA PHE A 128 6.04 15.63 4.99
C PHE A 128 6.95 15.77 3.78
N TRP A 129 7.82 16.78 3.78
CA TRP A 129 8.76 17.01 2.69
C TRP A 129 9.94 16.03 2.75
N VAL A 130 10.61 15.90 3.90
CA VAL A 130 11.84 15.09 4.00
C VAL A 130 11.55 13.63 4.35
N GLY A 131 10.63 13.37 5.28
CA GLY A 131 10.35 12.03 5.79
C GLY A 131 9.64 11.14 4.77
N PHE A 132 8.80 11.71 3.90
CA PHE A 132 8.04 10.92 2.93
C PHE A 132 8.89 10.29 1.81
N PRO A 133 9.82 11.01 1.14
CA PRO A 133 10.78 10.40 0.24
C PRO A 133 11.54 9.24 0.86
N ILE A 134 11.98 9.40 2.11
CA ILE A 134 12.69 8.35 2.85
C ILE A 134 11.77 7.15 3.05
N LEU A 135 10.50 7.37 3.44
CA LEU A 135 9.50 6.32 3.59
C LEU A 135 9.23 5.61 2.27
N LEU A 136 9.12 6.33 1.15
CA LEU A 136 8.95 5.76 -0.19
C LEU A 136 10.14 4.91 -0.61
N VAL A 137 11.37 5.42 -0.47
CA VAL A 137 12.60 4.67 -0.78
C VAL A 137 12.65 3.38 0.04
N LEU A 138 12.35 3.49 1.34
CA LEU A 138 12.37 2.36 2.25
C LEU A 138 11.25 1.36 1.92
N PHE A 139 10.06 1.82 1.54
CA PHE A 139 8.97 0.97 1.06
C PHE A 139 9.33 0.26 -0.25
N SER A 140 9.93 0.95 -1.21
CA SER A 140 10.42 0.35 -2.46
C SER A 140 11.49 -0.72 -2.16
N PHE A 141 12.40 -0.45 -1.22
CA PHE A 141 13.41 -1.40 -0.80
C PHE A 141 12.80 -2.65 -0.13
N VAL A 142 11.88 -2.48 0.83
CA VAL A 142 11.18 -3.58 1.50
C VAL A 142 10.38 -4.40 0.50
N THR A 143 9.73 -3.75 -0.47
CA THR A 143 9.00 -4.42 -1.54
C THR A 143 9.94 -5.26 -2.40
N GLY A 144 11.07 -4.70 -2.84
CA GLY A 144 12.09 -5.44 -3.61
C GLY A 144 12.64 -6.66 -2.86
N MET A 145 12.96 -6.49 -1.58
CA MET A 145 13.43 -7.59 -0.71
C MET A 145 12.36 -8.66 -0.50
N SER A 146 11.11 -8.28 -0.30
CA SER A 146 9.98 -9.19 -0.16
C SER A 146 9.78 -10.05 -1.42
N PHE A 147 9.86 -9.45 -2.61
CA PHE A 147 9.81 -10.20 -3.87
C PHE A 147 10.99 -11.16 -4.02
N TYR A 148 12.20 -10.71 -3.71
CA TYR A 148 13.39 -11.56 -3.77
C TYR A 148 13.27 -12.79 -2.84
N VAL A 149 12.83 -12.57 -1.59
CA VAL A 149 12.59 -13.67 -0.64
C VAL A 149 11.48 -14.60 -1.13
N SER A 150 10.39 -14.07 -1.70
CA SER A 150 9.30 -14.88 -2.27
C SER A 150 9.81 -15.80 -3.39
N ILE A 151 10.71 -15.31 -4.26
CA ILE A 151 11.33 -16.10 -5.33
C ILE A 151 12.20 -17.21 -4.73
N LEU A 152 13.10 -16.89 -3.80
CA LEU A 152 13.95 -17.90 -3.15
C LEU A 152 13.10 -19.01 -2.49
N LEU A 153 12.03 -18.62 -1.79
CA LEU A 153 11.12 -19.60 -1.19
C LEU A 153 10.45 -20.51 -2.23
N LYS A 154 10.00 -19.97 -3.37
CA LYS A 154 9.40 -20.78 -4.45
C LYS A 154 10.42 -21.73 -5.10
N THR A 155 11.65 -21.27 -5.28
CA THR A 155 12.71 -22.05 -5.94
C THR A 155 13.22 -23.18 -5.04
N TYR A 156 13.52 -22.90 -3.77
CA TYR A 156 14.08 -23.88 -2.84
C TYR A 156 13.01 -24.77 -2.19
N PHE A 157 11.80 -24.25 -1.93
CA PHE A 157 10.74 -24.98 -1.24
C PHE A 157 9.51 -25.14 -2.13
N LYS A 158 9.56 -26.13 -3.04
CA LYS A 158 8.46 -26.45 -3.99
C LYS A 158 7.10 -26.78 -3.34
N GLY A 159 7.03 -26.99 -2.02
CA GLY A 159 5.79 -27.29 -1.30
C GLY A 159 5.16 -26.12 -0.53
N ILE A 160 5.83 -24.96 -0.42
CA ILE A 160 5.41 -23.89 0.50
C ILE A 160 4.89 -22.66 -0.25
N GLY A 161 4.04 -22.90 -1.26
CA GLY A 161 3.41 -21.84 -2.04
C GLY A 161 2.70 -20.80 -1.16
N PHE A 162 2.08 -21.23 -0.05
CA PHE A 162 1.41 -20.34 0.90
C PHE A 162 2.38 -19.35 1.58
N LEU A 163 3.53 -19.79 2.11
CA LEU A 163 4.50 -18.87 2.72
C LEU A 163 5.10 -17.91 1.69
N SER A 164 5.29 -18.36 0.45
CA SER A 164 5.79 -17.48 -0.61
C SER A 164 4.81 -16.34 -0.95
N ASN A 165 3.50 -16.62 -0.90
CA ASN A 165 2.45 -15.61 -1.11
C ASN A 165 2.31 -14.68 0.10
N LEU A 166 2.49 -15.20 1.32
CA LEU A 166 2.57 -14.36 2.53
C LEU A 166 3.77 -13.42 2.47
N ALA A 167 4.94 -13.91 2.05
CA ALA A 167 6.14 -13.10 1.92
C ALA A 167 5.93 -11.92 0.99
N SER A 168 5.27 -12.11 -0.17
CA SER A 168 4.94 -11.03 -1.11
C SER A 168 3.97 -9.99 -0.56
N SER A 169 3.18 -10.32 0.46
CA SER A 169 2.22 -9.39 1.08
C SER A 169 2.79 -8.66 2.30
N LEU A 170 3.96 -9.07 2.83
CA LEU A 170 4.63 -8.40 3.96
C LEU A 170 4.89 -6.89 3.76
N PRO A 171 5.18 -6.37 2.56
CA PRO A 171 5.36 -4.93 2.34
C PRO A 171 4.12 -4.14 2.74
N LEU A 172 2.91 -4.70 2.55
CA LEU A 172 1.67 -4.06 2.96
C LEU A 172 1.64 -3.87 4.48
N LEU A 173 1.98 -4.91 5.24
CA LEU A 173 2.06 -4.83 6.70
C LEU A 173 3.09 -3.78 7.13
N PHE A 174 4.26 -3.77 6.48
CA PHE A 174 5.29 -2.76 6.74
C PHE A 174 4.79 -1.34 6.45
N LEU A 175 4.12 -1.12 5.33
CA LEU A 175 3.55 0.17 4.95
C LEU A 175 2.51 0.65 5.96
N VAL A 176 1.58 -0.22 6.37
CA VAL A 176 0.55 0.12 7.36
C VAL A 176 1.19 0.48 8.71
N ILE A 177 2.17 -0.30 9.17
CA ILE A 177 2.94 0.00 10.40
C ILE A 177 3.63 1.36 10.29
N SER A 178 4.33 1.60 9.17
CA SER A 178 5.09 2.84 8.96
C SER A 178 4.18 4.06 8.92
N LEU A 179 3.03 3.97 8.26
CA LEU A 179 2.05 5.07 8.21
C LEU A 179 1.42 5.33 9.58
N TYR A 180 0.98 4.29 10.30
CA TYR A 180 0.42 4.47 11.64
C TYR A 180 1.45 5.06 12.60
N TRP A 181 2.67 4.55 12.61
CA TRP A 181 3.73 5.09 13.46
C TRP A 181 4.07 6.55 13.11
N SER A 182 4.05 6.89 11.82
CA SER A 182 4.36 8.26 11.38
C SER A 182 3.30 9.28 11.80
N PHE A 183 2.01 8.93 11.75
CA PHE A 183 0.93 9.90 11.89
C PHE A 183 0.10 9.79 13.18
N ILE A 184 0.13 8.64 13.85
CA ILE A 184 -0.64 8.39 15.06
C ILE A 184 0.30 8.37 16.27
N LYS A 185 -0.10 9.03 17.36
CA LYS A 185 0.60 8.96 18.63
C LYS A 185 0.20 7.66 19.35
N ILE A 186 1.14 6.72 19.40
CA ILE A 186 0.87 5.37 19.88
C ILE A 186 1.53 5.21 21.24
N ASN A 187 0.73 4.87 22.26
CA ASN A 187 1.23 4.66 23.62
C ASN A 187 1.70 3.22 23.81
N ARG A 188 1.02 2.25 23.18
CA ARG A 188 1.33 0.82 23.29
C ARG A 188 1.67 0.25 21.93
N LYS A 189 2.94 -0.16 21.73
CA LYS A 189 3.40 -0.83 20.49
C LYS A 189 2.57 -2.06 20.12
N ILE A 190 2.02 -2.76 21.12
CA ILE A 190 1.12 -3.91 20.93
C ILE A 190 -0.15 -3.50 20.17
N SER A 191 -0.71 -2.32 20.44
CA SER A 191 -1.91 -1.82 19.75
C SER A 191 -1.65 -1.63 18.26
N LEU A 192 -0.49 -1.05 17.92
CA LEU A 192 -0.04 -0.91 16.53
C LEU A 192 0.14 -2.26 15.85
N LEU A 193 0.78 -3.23 16.50
CA LEU A 193 1.04 -4.52 15.87
C LEU A 193 -0.27 -5.28 15.60
N ILE A 194 -1.19 -5.27 16.57
CA ILE A 194 -2.50 -5.90 16.44
C ILE A 194 -3.31 -5.22 15.33
N SER A 195 -3.37 -3.88 15.31
CA SER A 195 -4.15 -3.15 14.30
C SER A 195 -3.58 -3.36 12.90
N SER A 196 -2.27 -3.23 12.73
CA SER A 196 -1.61 -3.44 11.45
C SER A 196 -1.76 -4.88 10.97
N PHE A 197 -1.69 -5.86 11.87
CA PHE A 197 -1.95 -7.27 11.53
C PHE A 197 -3.39 -7.51 11.10
N LEU A 198 -4.38 -6.90 11.80
CA LEU A 198 -5.79 -7.01 11.41
C LEU A 198 -6.03 -6.39 10.03
N VAL A 199 -5.51 -5.19 9.77
CA VAL A 199 -5.62 -4.55 8.46
C VAL A 199 -4.94 -5.40 7.39
N TYR A 200 -3.73 -5.90 7.66
CA TYR A 200 -3.02 -6.80 6.75
C TYR A 200 -3.84 -8.06 6.44
N PHE A 201 -4.43 -8.70 7.46
CA PHE A 201 -5.22 -9.90 7.31
C PHE A 201 -6.47 -9.64 6.45
N PHE A 202 -7.25 -8.61 6.78
CA PHE A 202 -8.46 -8.28 6.02
C PHE A 202 -8.16 -7.77 4.62
N ALA A 203 -7.08 -7.00 4.42
CA ALA A 203 -6.65 -6.56 3.10
C ALA A 203 -6.16 -7.74 2.24
N SER A 204 -5.45 -8.70 2.83
CA SER A 204 -5.04 -9.93 2.14
C SER A 204 -6.25 -10.80 1.78
N LEU A 205 -7.23 -10.90 2.67
CA LEU A 205 -8.50 -11.59 2.41
C LEU A 205 -9.28 -10.90 1.28
N LEU A 206 -9.36 -9.57 1.32
CA LEU A 206 -9.97 -8.77 0.27
C LEU A 206 -9.25 -8.96 -1.08
N GLN A 207 -7.92 -8.98 -1.09
CA GLN A 207 -7.12 -9.28 -2.28
C GLN A 207 -7.43 -10.68 -2.83
N TYR A 208 -7.59 -11.67 -1.97
CA TYR A 208 -7.94 -13.03 -2.37
C TYR A 208 -9.35 -13.09 -2.99
N ILE A 209 -10.36 -12.48 -2.34
CA ILE A 209 -11.72 -12.38 -2.89
C ILE A 209 -11.71 -11.68 -4.25
N PHE A 210 -10.98 -10.58 -4.36
CA PHE A 210 -10.88 -9.81 -5.60
C PHE A 210 -10.26 -10.65 -6.72
N THR A 211 -9.17 -11.36 -6.42
CA THR A 211 -8.51 -12.25 -7.38
C THR A 211 -9.44 -13.38 -7.83
N LEU A 212 -10.17 -14.01 -6.91
CA LEU A 212 -11.16 -15.03 -7.25
C LEU A 212 -12.26 -14.47 -8.16
N TYR A 213 -12.78 -13.28 -7.83
CA TYR A 213 -13.82 -12.63 -8.63
C TYR A 213 -13.32 -12.35 -10.06
N THR A 214 -12.12 -11.78 -10.22
CA THR A 214 -11.54 -11.52 -11.53
C THR A 214 -11.26 -12.80 -12.33
N VAL A 215 -10.85 -13.89 -11.68
CA VAL A 215 -10.53 -15.15 -12.38
C VAL A 215 -11.79 -15.94 -12.78
N TYR A 216 -12.80 -16.02 -11.91
CA TYR A 216 -13.96 -16.89 -12.13
C TYR A 216 -15.14 -16.19 -12.78
N VAL A 217 -15.44 -14.96 -12.36
CA VAL A 217 -16.65 -14.24 -12.81
C VAL A 217 -16.38 -13.47 -14.10
N PHE A 218 -15.16 -12.97 -14.25
CA PHE A 218 -14.83 -11.99 -15.28
C PHE A 218 -14.50 -12.58 -16.66
N LYS A 219 -14.40 -13.90 -16.79
CA LYS A 219 -14.18 -14.57 -18.09
C LYS A 219 -15.28 -14.32 -19.12
N GLY A 220 -16.44 -13.79 -18.71
CA GLY A 220 -17.66 -13.78 -19.51
C GLY A 220 -17.85 -12.61 -20.49
N SER A 221 -17.09 -11.51 -20.45
CA SER A 221 -17.38 -10.38 -21.36
C SER A 221 -16.19 -9.48 -21.67
N VAL A 222 -15.72 -9.52 -22.91
CA VAL A 222 -14.61 -8.67 -23.42
C VAL A 222 -14.98 -7.18 -23.38
N LEU A 223 -16.24 -6.83 -23.64
CA LEU A 223 -16.72 -5.44 -23.70
C LEU A 223 -16.98 -4.82 -22.31
N TYR A 224 -17.61 -5.56 -21.40
CA TYR A 224 -17.74 -5.10 -20.01
C TYR A 224 -16.44 -5.29 -19.23
N GLY A 225 -15.47 -6.01 -19.81
CA GLY A 225 -14.24 -6.37 -19.18
C GLY A 225 -13.40 -5.16 -18.75
N SER A 226 -13.09 -4.27 -19.67
CA SER A 226 -12.23 -3.12 -19.36
C SER A 226 -12.90 -2.16 -18.36
N LEU A 227 -14.16 -1.78 -18.61
CA LEU A 227 -14.87 -0.79 -17.80
C LEU A 227 -15.21 -1.34 -16.41
N SER A 228 -15.65 -2.59 -16.31
CA SER A 228 -15.90 -3.22 -15.01
C SER A 228 -14.59 -3.48 -14.25
N THR A 229 -13.46 -3.76 -14.92
CA THR A 229 -12.15 -3.89 -14.24
C THR A 229 -11.77 -2.58 -13.56
N ILE A 230 -11.99 -1.44 -14.22
CA ILE A 230 -11.71 -0.12 -13.64
C ILE A 230 -12.61 0.10 -12.41
N VAL A 231 -13.91 -0.15 -12.51
CA VAL A 231 -14.84 0.03 -11.38
C VAL A 231 -14.47 -0.89 -10.21
N LEU A 232 -14.14 -2.14 -10.49
CA LEU A 232 -13.70 -3.11 -9.50
C LEU A 232 -12.40 -2.66 -8.83
N PHE A 233 -11.44 -2.14 -9.59
CA PHE A 233 -10.20 -1.61 -9.03
C PHE A 233 -10.45 -0.44 -8.08
N PHE A 234 -11.38 0.46 -8.43
CA PHE A 234 -11.78 1.57 -7.56
C PHE A 234 -12.44 1.07 -6.27
N LEU A 235 -13.32 0.08 -6.39
CA LEU A 235 -13.98 -0.56 -5.26
C LEU A 235 -12.95 -1.22 -4.32
N TRP A 236 -11.98 -1.93 -4.89
CA TRP A 236 -10.90 -2.56 -4.15
C TRP A 236 -10.04 -1.53 -3.41
N LEU A 237 -9.63 -0.45 -4.08
CA LEU A 237 -8.90 0.64 -3.44
C LEU A 237 -9.70 1.28 -2.30
N ASN A 238 -10.99 1.53 -2.53
CA ASN A 238 -11.88 2.12 -1.53
C ASN A 238 -11.96 1.27 -0.27
N PHE A 239 -12.20 -0.03 -0.43
CA PHE A 239 -12.25 -0.95 0.71
C PHE A 239 -10.91 -1.06 1.44
N ASN A 240 -9.79 -1.03 0.73
CA ASN A 240 -8.46 -1.00 1.38
C ASN A 240 -8.27 0.26 2.22
N PHE A 241 -8.64 1.44 1.71
CA PHE A 241 -8.59 2.68 2.49
C PHE A 241 -9.57 2.69 3.65
N LEU A 242 -10.76 2.10 3.49
CA LEU A 242 -11.72 1.94 4.58
C LEU A 242 -11.13 1.06 5.69
N LEU A 243 -10.58 -0.11 5.36
CA LEU A 243 -9.89 -0.99 6.32
C LEU A 243 -8.73 -0.27 7.02
N PHE A 244 -7.95 0.51 6.27
CA PHE A 244 -6.86 1.30 6.81
C PHE A 244 -7.34 2.36 7.82
N LEU A 245 -8.48 3.02 7.57
CA LEU A 245 -9.07 3.98 8.51
C LEU A 245 -9.65 3.26 9.73
N VAL A 246 -10.37 2.16 9.53
CA VAL A 246 -10.92 1.32 10.62
C VAL A 246 -9.80 0.84 11.55
N GLY A 247 -8.66 0.40 10.99
CA GLY A 247 -7.51 -0.02 11.77
C GLY A 247 -6.91 1.11 12.61
N ALA A 248 -6.93 2.35 12.14
CA ALA A 248 -6.51 3.51 12.93
C ALA A 248 -7.47 3.77 14.10
N ARG A 249 -8.80 3.68 13.87
CA ARG A 249 -9.80 3.81 14.95
C ARG A 249 -9.66 2.72 15.99
N PHE A 250 -9.35 1.50 15.54
CA PHE A 250 -9.12 0.37 16.42
C PHE A 250 -7.97 0.65 17.41
N ILE A 251 -6.88 1.28 16.98
CA ILE A 251 -5.75 1.66 17.87
C ILE A 251 -6.24 2.56 19.01
N GLU A 252 -7.06 3.56 18.68
CA GLU A 252 -7.60 4.50 19.66
C GLU A 252 -8.52 3.79 20.65
N ARG A 253 -9.48 2.99 20.15
CA ARG A 253 -10.46 2.25 20.96
C ARG A 253 -9.79 1.21 21.86
N TYR A 254 -8.84 0.44 21.33
CA TYR A 254 -8.10 -0.58 22.06
C TYR A 254 -7.27 0.02 23.20
N GLU A 255 -6.62 1.16 22.97
CA GLU A 255 -5.85 1.84 24.01
C GLU A 255 -6.74 2.61 25.01
N SER A 256 -7.98 2.95 24.67
CA SER A 256 -8.95 3.56 25.59
C SER A 256 -9.69 2.54 26.48
N SER A 257 -9.61 1.25 26.14
CA SER A 257 -10.31 0.14 26.83
C SER A 257 -9.45 -0.53 27.91
#